data_AF-A0A2T4CWP4-F1
#
_entry.id   AF-A0A2T4CWP4-F1
#
_cell.length_a   1.000
_cell.length_b   1.000
_cell.length_c   1.000
_cell.angle_alpha   90.00
_cell.angle_beta   90.00
_cell.angle_gamma   90.00
#
_symmetry.space_group_name_H-M   'P 1'
#
loop_
_entity.id
_entity.type
_entity.pdbx_description
1 polymer ?
#
loop_
_entity_poly.entity_id
_entity_poly.type
_entity_poly.pdbx_seq_one_letter_code
_entity_poly.pdbx_strand_id
1 'polypeptide(L)'
;MVLLSGCDAAEPVMVYESRNALQCETTGISPADSAAKLAAENIEVTETYCGRRTGVVYPAACGMGTGTILIHQIAEAELVTARNIGFQEVSELVDLDAGTGYEFVDCEDE
;
A
#
# COMPACT_ATOMS: atom_id res chain seq x y z
N MET A 1 39.37 -15.54 -14.99
CA MET A 1 38.76 -14.20 -15.12
C MET A 1 37.33 -14.34 -14.58
N VAL A 2 37.14 -14.07 -13.29
CA VAL A 2 35.84 -14.23 -12.63
C VAL A 2 35.06 -12.95 -12.89
N LEU A 3 34.06 -13.04 -13.76
CA LEU A 3 33.08 -11.96 -13.95
C LEU A 3 32.14 -12.02 -12.74
N LEU A 4 32.41 -11.18 -11.74
CA LEU A 4 31.43 -10.83 -10.72
C LEU A 4 30.34 -10.01 -11.42
N SER A 5 29.30 -10.70 -11.90
CA SER A 5 28.07 -10.07 -12.37
C SER A 5 27.53 -9.19 -11.26
N GLY A 6 27.32 -7.91 -11.58
CA GLY A 6 26.76 -6.93 -10.67
C GLY A 6 25.45 -7.43 -10.08
N CYS A 7 25.30 -7.26 -8.78
CA CYS A 7 24.01 -7.35 -8.12
C CYS A 7 23.24 -6.08 -8.54
N ASP A 8 22.50 -6.17 -9.65
CA ASP A 8 21.47 -5.17 -9.98
C ASP A 8 20.31 -5.45 -9.02
N ALA A 9 20.46 -5.00 -7.78
CA ALA A 9 19.38 -5.04 -6.82
C ALA A 9 18.38 -3.97 -7.26
N ALA A 10 17.34 -4.39 -7.99
CA ALA A 10 16.24 -3.52 -8.37
C ALA A 10 15.73 -2.79 -7.13
N GLU A 11 15.50 -1.49 -7.26
CA GLU A 11 15.05 -0.68 -6.12
C GLU A 11 13.67 -1.18 -5.69
N PRO A 12 13.44 -1.38 -4.37
CA PRO A 12 12.14 -1.83 -3.90
C PRO A 12 11.08 -0.76 -4.20
N VAL A 13 9.85 -1.21 -4.47
CA VAL A 13 8.70 -0.34 -4.72
C VAL A 13 7.71 -0.42 -3.57
N MET A 14 7.01 0.68 -3.35
CA MET A 14 5.96 0.77 -2.34
C MET A 14 4.60 0.61 -3.02
N VAL A 15 3.84 -0.38 -2.60
CA VAL A 15 2.49 -0.64 -3.07
C VAL A 15 1.47 -0.41 -1.97
N TYR A 16 0.24 -0.09 -2.32
CA TYR A 16 -0.85 0.07 -1.38
C TYR A 16 -2.12 -0.66 -1.80
N GLU A 17 -2.94 -1.00 -0.81
CA GLU A 17 -4.37 -1.27 -1.00
C GLU A 17 -5.21 -0.43 -0.05
N SER A 18 -6.51 -0.29 -0.34
CA SER A 18 -7.42 0.33 0.62
C SER A 18 -7.62 -0.61 1.81
N ARG A 19 -7.61 -0.05 3.02
CA ARG A 19 -7.99 -0.81 4.21
C ARG A 19 -9.45 -1.27 4.17
N ASN A 20 -10.28 -0.69 3.30
CA ASN A 20 -11.73 -0.91 3.20
C ASN A 20 -12.47 -0.58 4.52
N ALA A 21 -11.93 0.38 5.28
CA ALA A 21 -12.56 0.91 6.48
C ALA A 21 -13.76 1.80 6.15
N LEU A 22 -14.82 1.68 6.95
CA LEU A 22 -16.05 2.46 6.83
C LEU A 22 -16.30 3.24 8.12
N GLN A 23 -16.63 4.51 7.98
CA GLN A 23 -16.98 5.39 9.10
C GLN A 23 -18.12 4.77 9.91
N CYS A 24 -17.97 4.76 11.25
CA CYS A 24 -18.89 4.17 12.23
C CYS A 24 -18.99 2.63 12.25
N GLU A 25 -18.42 1.91 11.29
CA GLU A 25 -18.72 0.49 11.10
C GLU A 25 -17.50 -0.42 11.27
N THR A 26 -16.44 -0.20 10.49
CA THR A 26 -15.28 -1.08 10.48
C THR A 26 -13.99 -0.31 10.29
N THR A 27 -12.93 -0.75 10.98
CA THR A 27 -11.56 -0.28 10.79
C THR A 27 -10.91 -0.90 9.55
N GLY A 28 -11.61 -1.79 8.85
CA GLY A 28 -11.12 -2.47 7.65
C GLY A 28 -10.25 -3.69 7.98
N ILE A 29 -9.43 -4.11 7.02
CA ILE A 29 -8.47 -5.22 7.19
C ILE A 29 -7.23 -4.78 7.96
N SER A 30 -6.51 -5.73 8.57
CA SER A 30 -5.27 -5.44 9.27
C SER A 30 -4.06 -5.31 8.33
N PRO A 31 -2.97 -4.64 8.75
CA PRO A 31 -1.70 -4.66 8.02
C PRO A 31 -1.19 -6.09 7.80
N ALA A 32 -1.41 -6.99 8.77
CA ALA A 32 -1.01 -8.39 8.69
C ALA A 32 -1.84 -9.16 7.64
N ASP A 33 -3.17 -8.94 7.59
CA ASP A 33 -4.04 -9.58 6.59
C ASP A 33 -3.71 -9.09 5.17
N SER A 34 -3.43 -7.80 5.03
CA SER A 34 -2.99 -7.20 3.76
C SER A 34 -1.65 -7.78 3.29
N ALA A 35 -0.66 -7.86 4.17
CA ALA A 35 0.63 -8.51 3.87
C ALA A 35 0.45 -10.00 3.53
N ALA A 36 -0.49 -10.70 4.19
CA ALA A 36 -0.78 -12.10 3.91
C ALA A 36 -1.34 -12.33 2.50
N LYS A 37 -2.07 -11.36 1.91
CA LYS A 37 -2.50 -11.44 0.51
C LYS A 37 -1.33 -11.44 -0.47
N LEU A 38 -0.34 -10.58 -0.22
CA LEU A 38 0.91 -10.54 -1.01
C LEU A 38 1.66 -11.87 -0.85
N ALA A 39 1.82 -12.35 0.39
CA ALA A 39 2.50 -13.61 0.67
C ALA A 39 1.82 -14.83 0.01
N ALA A 40 0.48 -14.82 -0.12
CA ALA A 40 -0.25 -15.89 -0.82
C ALA A 40 0.12 -16.01 -2.31
N GLU A 41 0.56 -14.92 -2.93
CA GLU A 41 1.09 -14.89 -4.30
C GLU A 41 2.60 -15.10 -4.36
N ASN A 42 3.23 -15.50 -3.25
CA ASN A 42 4.69 -15.64 -3.07
C ASN A 42 5.45 -14.31 -3.12
N ILE A 43 4.76 -13.20 -2.86
CA ILE A 43 5.39 -11.88 -2.82
C ILE A 43 5.99 -11.65 -1.44
N GLU A 44 7.30 -11.35 -1.39
CA GLU A 44 7.99 -11.01 -0.15
C GLU A 44 7.73 -9.56 0.22
N VAL A 45 7.20 -9.34 1.43
CA VAL A 45 7.01 -8.01 2.01
C VAL A 45 8.16 -7.72 2.98
N THR A 46 8.96 -6.71 2.66
CA THR A 46 10.12 -6.31 3.50
C THR A 46 9.74 -5.31 4.59
N GLU A 47 8.77 -4.43 4.32
CA GLU A 47 8.28 -3.43 5.25
C GLU A 47 6.77 -3.24 5.09
N THR A 48 6.08 -2.86 6.17
CA THR A 48 4.65 -2.58 6.19
C THR A 48 4.36 -1.32 6.98
N TYR A 49 3.48 -0.49 6.43
CA TYR A 49 3.11 0.81 6.96
C TYR A 49 1.61 1.04 6.85
N CYS A 50 1.10 1.92 7.71
CA CYS A 50 -0.24 2.46 7.58
C CYS A 50 -0.17 3.86 6.98
N GLY A 51 -1.20 4.21 6.23
CA GLY A 51 -1.27 5.52 5.60
C GLY A 51 -2.69 6.03 5.45
N ARG A 52 -2.79 7.29 5.05
CA ARG A 52 -4.03 7.94 4.68
C ARG A 52 -3.86 8.69 3.37
N ARG A 53 -4.85 8.61 2.50
CA ARG A 53 -4.91 9.43 1.28
C ARG A 53 -5.16 10.89 1.64
N THR A 54 -4.36 11.78 1.07
CA THR A 54 -4.46 13.23 1.23
C THR A 54 -5.04 13.88 -0.03
N GLY A 55 -5.62 15.07 0.11
CA GLY A 55 -6.28 15.79 -1.00
C GLY A 55 -7.62 15.19 -1.46
N VAL A 56 -8.07 14.07 -0.87
CA VAL A 56 -9.36 13.43 -1.16
C VAL A 56 -10.34 13.71 -0.02
N VAL A 57 -11.53 14.20 -0.38
CA VAL A 57 -12.59 14.49 0.60
C VAL A 57 -13.47 13.25 0.80
N TYR A 58 -13.58 12.82 2.06
CA TYR A 58 -14.51 11.78 2.48
C TYR A 58 -15.64 12.43 3.29
N PRO A 59 -16.88 12.47 2.77
CA PRO A 59 -18.01 13.03 3.50
C PRO A 59 -18.17 12.37 4.87
N ALA A 60 -18.43 13.18 5.90
CA ALA A 60 -18.65 12.69 7.25
C ALA A 60 -20.04 12.06 7.37
N ALA A 61 -20.13 10.76 7.09
CA ALA A 61 -21.36 9.98 7.17
C ALA A 61 -21.03 8.50 7.40
N CYS A 62 -21.85 7.81 8.20
CA CYS A 62 -21.65 6.38 8.43
C CYS A 62 -21.78 5.59 7.12
N GLY A 63 -20.96 4.55 6.98
CA GLY A 63 -20.87 3.75 5.75
C GLY A 63 -20.03 4.39 4.63
N MET A 64 -19.49 5.59 4.83
CA MET A 64 -18.54 6.19 3.89
C MET A 64 -17.11 5.71 4.17
N GLY A 65 -16.28 5.67 3.12
CA GLY A 65 -14.86 5.36 3.27
C GLY A 65 -14.12 6.36 4.15
N THR A 66 -12.98 5.94 4.70
CA THR A 66 -12.13 6.78 5.57
C THR A 66 -10.89 7.35 4.87
N GLY A 67 -10.52 6.75 3.73
CA GLY A 67 -9.26 7.03 3.02
C GLY A 67 -8.03 6.37 3.63
N THR A 68 -8.19 5.46 4.59
CA THR A 68 -7.08 4.68 5.13
C THR A 68 -6.60 3.63 4.12
N ILE A 69 -5.29 3.48 4.06
CA ILE A 69 -4.59 2.57 3.15
C ILE A 69 -3.53 1.79 3.94
N LEU A 70 -3.18 0.63 3.41
CA LEU A 70 -2.09 -0.20 3.90
C LEU A 70 -1.02 -0.21 2.82
N ILE A 71 0.22 0.02 3.23
CA ILE A 71 1.34 0.23 2.33
C ILE A 71 2.41 -0.83 2.62
N HIS A 72 2.92 -1.48 1.59
CA HIS A 72 3.92 -2.53 1.68
C HIS A 72 5.09 -2.25 0.76
N GLN A 73 6.29 -2.56 1.23
CA GLN A 73 7.48 -2.59 0.38
C GLN A 73 7.65 -3.98 -0.20
N ILE A 74 7.80 -4.06 -1.52
CA ILE A 74 8.01 -5.31 -2.28
C ILE A 74 9.12 -5.11 -3.32
N ALA A 75 9.62 -6.19 -3.91
CA ALA A 75 10.52 -6.10 -5.05
C ALA A 75 9.78 -5.54 -6.28
N GLU A 76 10.42 -4.65 -7.04
CA GLU A 76 9.85 -4.05 -8.26
C GLU A 76 9.35 -5.10 -9.27
N ALA A 77 10.08 -6.20 -9.40
CA ALA A 77 9.74 -7.32 -10.29
C ALA A 77 8.35 -7.92 -10.00
N GLU A 78 7.82 -7.73 -8.79
CA GLU A 78 6.55 -8.30 -8.35
C GLU A 78 5.38 -7.32 -8.43
N LEU A 79 5.63 -6.07 -8.85
CA LEU A 79 4.61 -5.04 -8.99
C LEU A 79 3.46 -5.49 -9.90
N VAL A 80 3.76 -6.20 -10.99
CA VAL A 80 2.72 -6.71 -11.91
C VAL A 80 1.84 -7.74 -11.21
N THR A 81 2.41 -8.65 -10.42
CA THR A 81 1.65 -9.65 -9.65
C THR A 81 0.81 -8.98 -8.57
N ALA A 82 1.39 -8.02 -7.83
CA ALA A 82 0.68 -7.24 -6.82
C ALA A 82 -0.53 -6.49 -7.42
N ARG A 83 -0.37 -5.91 -8.62
CA ARG A 83 -1.47 -5.28 -9.37
C ARG A 83 -2.60 -6.23 -9.73
N ASN A 84 -2.26 -7.47 -10.09
CA ASN A 84 -3.27 -8.48 -10.44
C ASN A 84 -4.17 -8.87 -9.26
N ILE A 85 -3.71 -8.68 -8.02
CA ILE A 85 -4.50 -8.96 -6.80
C ILE A 85 -5.05 -7.67 -6.13
N GLY A 86 -4.95 -6.52 -6.79
CA GLY A 86 -5.62 -5.28 -6.38
C GLY A 86 -4.75 -4.24 -5.67
N PHE A 87 -3.43 -4.44 -5.59
CA PHE A 87 -2.52 -3.40 -5.11
C PHE A 87 -2.17 -2.41 -6.23
N GLN A 88 -1.79 -1.19 -5.84
CA GLN A 88 -1.29 -0.16 -6.76
C GLN A 88 -0.01 0.45 -6.21
N GLU A 89 0.79 1.09 -7.05
CA GLU A 89 2.00 1.76 -6.57
C GLU A 89 1.61 3.06 -5.84
N VAL A 90 2.26 3.38 -4.71
CA VAL A 90 1.93 4.60 -3.96
C VAL A 90 2.21 5.89 -4.72
N SER A 91 3.12 5.86 -5.70
CA SER A 91 3.42 6.99 -6.57
C SER A 91 2.19 7.44 -7.38
N GLU A 92 1.25 6.53 -7.67
CA GLU A 92 -0.01 6.84 -8.35
C GLU A 92 -0.98 7.68 -7.51
N LEU A 93 -0.78 7.76 -6.19
CA LEU A 93 -1.60 8.60 -5.32
C LEU A 93 -1.20 10.09 -5.43
N VAL A 94 0.02 10.37 -5.87
CA VAL A 94 0.60 11.71 -5.89
C VAL A 94 0.26 12.41 -7.19
N ASP A 95 -0.59 13.42 -7.11
CA ASP A 95 -0.89 14.34 -8.21
C ASP A 95 -0.72 15.76 -7.69
N LEU A 96 0.33 16.43 -8.17
CA LEU A 96 0.68 17.79 -7.74
C LEU A 96 -0.31 18.84 -8.25
N ASP A 97 -0.92 18.61 -9.42
CA ASP A 97 -1.90 19.52 -10.01
C ASP A 97 -3.25 19.40 -9.28
N ALA A 98 -3.63 18.17 -8.89
CA ALA A 98 -4.84 17.91 -8.11
C ALA A 98 -4.65 18.12 -6.60
N GLY A 99 -3.40 18.24 -6.12
CA GLY A 99 -3.07 18.35 -4.70
C GLY A 99 -3.39 17.08 -3.90
N THR A 100 -3.32 15.90 -4.53
CA THR A 100 -3.56 14.62 -3.88
C THR A 100 -2.26 13.88 -3.58
N GLY A 101 -2.31 13.00 -2.59
CA GLY A 101 -1.17 12.20 -2.20
C GLY A 101 -1.53 11.20 -1.11
N TYR A 102 -0.54 10.91 -0.28
CA TYR A 102 -0.70 10.14 0.93
C TYR A 102 0.26 10.63 2.01
N GLU A 103 -0.04 10.26 3.25
CA GLU A 103 0.86 10.41 4.38
C GLU A 103 0.94 9.10 5.15
N PHE A 104 2.11 8.81 5.72
CA PHE A 104 2.25 7.72 6.68
C PHE A 104 1.62 8.13 8.01
N VAL A 105 0.92 7.19 8.63
CA VAL A 105 0.35 7.33 9.96
C VAL A 105 0.75 6.13 10.80
N ASP A 106 0.68 6.26 12.12
CA ASP A 106 0.86 5.12 13.00
C ASP A 106 -0.18 4.05 12.66
N CYS A 107 0.27 2.80 12.55
CA CYS A 107 -0.66 1.68 12.56
C CYS A 107 -1.24 1.61 13.96
N GLU A 108 -2.48 2.09 14.12
CA GLU A 108 -3.22 1.88 15.35
C GLU A 108 -3.23 0.38 15.64
N ASP A 109 -2.68 0.01 16.80
CA ASP A 109 -2.61 -1.38 17.26
C ASP A 109 -4.05 -1.94 17.30
N GLU A 110 -4.32 -2.95 16.47
CA GLU A 110 -5.60 -3.66 16.42
C GLU A 110 -5.82 -4.58 17.62
#